data_AF-A0AA41VYR3-F1
#
_entry.id   AF-A0AA41VYR3-F1
#
_cell.length_a   1.000
_cell.length_b   1.000
_cell.length_c   1.000
_cell.angle_alpha   90.00
_cell.angle_beta   90.00
_cell.angle_gamma   90.00
#
_symmetry.space_group_name_H-M   'P 1'
#
loop_
_entity.id
_entity.type
_entity.pdbx_description
1 polymer ?
#
loop_
_entity_poly.entity_id
_entity_poly.type
_entity_poly.pdbx_seq_one_letter_code
_entity_poly.pdbx_strand_id
1 'polypeptide(L)'
;MSRYRGPRFKKIRCLGALPGLTSKRPKPGNDLRNQSRSVKKSQYRIKRQLLKYVRIAGKAKGSTGQVLLQLLEMRLDNILFRLGMASTIPGARQLLGHCP
;
A
#
# COMPACT_ATOMS: atom_id res chain seq x y z
N MET A 1 -8.14 1.99 -10.29
CA MET A 1 -7.57 1.26 -9.13
C MET A 1 -8.39 1.57 -7.88
N SER A 2 -8.85 0.57 -7.11
CA SER A 2 -9.62 0.84 -5.89
C SER A 2 -8.71 1.35 -4.76
N ARG A 3 -9.09 2.46 -4.12
CA ARG A 3 -8.30 3.12 -3.07
C ARG A 3 -8.83 2.76 -1.67
N TYR A 4 -7.94 2.53 -0.70
CA TYR A 4 -8.33 2.43 0.71
C TYR A 4 -8.53 3.83 1.29
N ARG A 5 -9.76 4.17 1.70
CA ARG A 5 -10.11 5.46 2.32
C ARG A 5 -10.38 5.37 3.82
N GLY A 6 -10.08 4.23 4.45
CA GLY A 6 -10.33 4.01 5.87
C GLY A 6 -9.26 4.61 6.80
N PRO A 7 -9.45 4.48 8.13
CA PRO A 7 -8.56 5.06 9.13
C PRO A 7 -7.14 4.47 9.07
N ARG A 8 -6.14 5.32 8.81
CA ARG A 8 -4.73 4.90 8.61
C ARG A 8 -4.05 4.45 9.90
N PHE A 9 -4.25 5.18 11.01
CA PHE A 9 -3.66 4.83 12.31
C PHE A 9 -4.16 3.49 12.86
N LYS A 10 -5.42 3.11 12.57
CA LYS A 10 -5.95 1.79 12.94
C LYS A 10 -5.12 0.66 12.32
N LYS A 11 -4.70 0.80 11.06
CA LYS A 11 -3.85 -0.20 10.39
C LYS A 11 -2.42 -0.21 10.91
N ILE A 12 -1.85 0.95 11.22
CA ILE A 12 -0.47 1.07 11.72
C ILE A 12 -0.36 0.47 13.12
N ARG A 13 -1.36 0.69 13.98
CA ARG A 13 -1.42 0.04 15.30
C ARG A 13 -1.47 -1.50 15.19
N CYS A 14 -2.12 -2.05 14.16
CA CYS A 14 -2.19 -3.50 13.96
C CYS A 14 -0.99 -4.11 13.23
N LEU A 15 -0.37 -3.39 12.29
CA LEU A 15 0.65 -3.93 11.36
C LEU A 15 2.07 -3.41 11.64
N GLY A 16 2.23 -2.43 12.52
CA GLY A 16 3.50 -1.77 12.78
C GLY A 16 3.80 -0.59 11.85
N ALA A 17 5.07 -0.23 11.74
CA ALA A 17 5.53 0.96 11.02
C ALA A 17 5.32 0.83 9.50
N LEU A 18 4.57 1.77 8.91
CA LEU A 18 4.27 1.82 7.48
C LEU A 18 4.65 3.20 6.92
N PRO A 19 5.93 3.43 6.56
CA PRO A 19 6.43 4.75 6.17
C PRO A 19 5.74 5.31 4.92
N GLY A 20 5.33 4.44 3.98
CA GLY A 20 4.61 4.86 2.78
C GLY A 20 3.14 5.26 3.00
N LEU A 21 2.56 4.97 4.17
CA LEU A 21 1.15 5.25 4.46
C LEU A 21 0.96 6.57 5.23
N THR A 22 1.87 6.86 6.16
CA THR A 22 1.95 8.11 6.91
C THR A 22 3.36 8.28 7.49
N SER A 23 3.82 9.53 7.57
CA SER A 23 5.03 9.89 8.31
C SER A 23 4.79 10.07 9.81
N LYS A 24 3.51 10.15 10.24
CA LYS A 24 3.15 10.40 11.64
C LYS A 24 3.19 9.11 12.47
N ARG A 25 3.88 9.13 13.60
CA ARG A 25 3.88 8.02 14.56
C ARG A 25 2.58 8.03 15.38
N PRO A 26 1.85 6.90 15.52
CA PRO A 26 0.70 6.84 16.39
C PRO A 26 1.14 7.03 17.85
N LYS A 27 0.43 7.85 18.61
CA LYS A 27 0.57 7.87 20.06
C LYS A 27 0.04 6.54 20.63
N PRO A 28 0.73 5.91 21.60
CA PRO A 28 0.17 4.80 22.36
C PRO A 28 -1.03 5.37 23.13
N GLY A 29 -2.23 4.91 22.78
CA GLY A 29 -3.46 5.27 23.48
C GLY A 29 -4.05 4.00 24.09
N ASN A 30 -4.42 4.07 25.37
CA ASN A 30 -5.10 3.01 26.11
C ASN A 30 -6.55 2.86 25.61
N ASP A 31 -6.75 2.38 24.39
CA ASP A 31 -8.09 2.15 23.84
C ASP A 31 -8.38 0.66 23.70
N LEU A 32 -8.71 0.04 24.84
CA LEU A 32 -9.45 -1.22 24.93
C LEU A 32 -10.89 -0.96 24.47
N ARG A 33 -11.17 -0.91 23.15
CA ARG A 33 -12.56 -0.88 22.68
C ARG A 33 -12.74 -1.55 21.32
N ASN A 34 -13.34 -2.75 21.40
CA ASN A 34 -14.13 -3.49 20.42
C ASN A 34 -13.77 -3.28 18.94
N GLN A 35 -12.97 -4.23 18.42
CA GLN A 35 -12.77 -4.43 16.99
C GLN A 35 -14.04 -5.02 16.35
N SER A 36 -15.07 -4.20 16.14
CA SER A 36 -16.18 -4.59 15.28
C SER A 36 -15.69 -4.78 13.84
N ARG A 37 -15.87 -6.02 13.38
CA ARG A 37 -15.48 -6.58 12.10
C ARG A 37 -16.08 -5.78 10.94
N SER A 38 -15.26 -5.04 10.21
CA SER A 38 -15.58 -4.66 8.83
C SER A 38 -14.30 -4.61 7.99
N VAL A 39 -13.74 -5.78 7.72
CA VAL A 39 -12.54 -5.94 6.90
C VAL A 39 -12.80 -7.03 5.87
N LYS A 40 -13.67 -6.80 4.88
CA LYS A 40 -13.85 -7.80 3.81
C LYS A 40 -13.84 -7.20 2.40
N LYS A 41 -14.44 -6.04 2.16
CA LYS A 41 -14.57 -5.50 0.79
C LYS A 41 -13.28 -4.88 0.21
N SER A 42 -12.46 -4.17 1.00
CA SER A 42 -11.27 -3.47 0.48
C SER A 42 -10.06 -4.39 0.23
N GLN A 43 -9.94 -5.51 0.97
CA GLN A 43 -8.83 -6.45 0.80
C GLN A 43 -8.94 -7.26 -0.50
N TYR A 44 -10.15 -7.62 -0.92
CA TYR A 44 -10.34 -8.56 -2.03
C TYR A 44 -9.83 -8.03 -3.38
N ARG A 45 -9.95 -6.72 -3.61
CA ARG A 45 -9.56 -6.10 -4.89
C ARG A 45 -8.05 -5.86 -4.99
N ILE A 46 -7.37 -5.57 -3.88
CA ILE A 46 -5.90 -5.50 -3.82
C ILE A 46 -5.30 -6.88 -4.10
N LYS A 47 -5.91 -7.95 -3.56
CA LYS A 47 -5.52 -9.33 -3.85
C LYS A 47 -5.52 -9.64 -5.35
N ARG A 48 -6.53 -9.17 -6.10
CA ARG A 48 -6.58 -9.38 -7.57
C ARG A 48 -5.41 -8.73 -8.31
N GLN A 49 -4.99 -7.54 -7.91
CA GLN A 49 -3.84 -6.87 -8.52
C GLN A 49 -2.54 -7.58 -8.16
N LEU A 50 -2.37 -7.97 -6.90
CA LEU A 50 -1.22 -8.74 -6.45
C LEU A 50 -1.09 -10.08 -7.19
N LEU A 51 -2.21 -10.81 -7.36
CA LEU A 51 -2.23 -12.06 -8.11
C LEU A 51 -1.80 -11.88 -9.57
N LYS A 52 -2.13 -10.74 -10.21
CA LYS A 52 -1.62 -10.43 -11.54
C LYS A 52 -0.10 -10.27 -11.54
N TYR A 53 0.45 -9.53 -10.59
CA TYR A 53 1.91 -9.36 -10.47
C TYR A 53 2.63 -10.68 -10.19
N VAL A 54 2.07 -11.54 -9.33
CA VAL A 54 2.62 -12.87 -9.06
C VAL A 54 2.61 -13.74 -10.33
N ARG A 55 1.53 -13.70 -11.13
CA ARG A 55 1.48 -14.42 -12.42
C ARG A 55 2.50 -13.89 -13.43
N ILE A 56 2.76 -12.59 -13.45
CA ILE A 56 3.78 -11.98 -14.33
C ILE A 56 5.18 -12.36 -13.84
N ALA A 57 5.44 -12.25 -12.54
CA ALA A 57 6.71 -12.63 -11.94
C ALA A 57 7.02 -14.13 -12.13
N GLY A 58 6.01 -14.99 -12.03
CA GLY A 58 6.18 -16.44 -12.27
C GLY A 58 6.42 -16.82 -13.72
N LYS A 59 6.16 -15.92 -14.68
CA LYS A 59 6.48 -16.10 -16.10
C LYS A 59 7.87 -15.56 -16.47
N ALA A 60 8.46 -14.73 -15.63
CA ALA A 60 9.78 -14.16 -15.87
C ALA A 60 10.88 -15.19 -15.57
N LYS A 61 11.99 -15.11 -16.31
CA LYS A 61 13.21 -15.88 -16.01
C LYS A 61 13.89 -15.26 -14.78
N GLY A 62 14.09 -16.04 -13.72
CA GLY A 62 14.83 -15.65 -12.52
C GLY A 62 14.11 -15.97 -11.21
N SER A 63 14.61 -15.42 -10.10
CA SER A 63 13.97 -15.57 -8.79
C SER A 63 12.64 -14.82 -8.76
N THR A 64 11.54 -15.56 -8.68
CA THR A 64 10.17 -15.03 -8.66
C THR A 64 9.97 -13.95 -7.60
N GLY A 65 10.64 -14.07 -6.44
CA GLY A 65 10.58 -13.10 -5.36
C GLY A 65 11.23 -11.76 -5.71
N GLN A 66 12.41 -11.79 -6.32
CA GLN A 66 13.13 -10.58 -6.74
C GLN A 66 12.38 -9.86 -7.86
N VAL A 67 11.89 -10.60 -8.86
CA VAL A 67 11.11 -10.01 -9.96
C VAL A 67 9.81 -9.39 -9.44
N LEU A 68 9.13 -10.06 -8.50
CA LEU A 68 7.91 -9.51 -7.90
C LEU A 68 8.18 -8.19 -7.15
N LEU A 69 9.26 -8.14 -6.36
CA LEU A 69 9.66 -6.93 -5.65
C LEU A 69 10.01 -5.81 -6.64
N GLN A 70 10.80 -6.12 -7.67
CA GLN A 70 11.16 -5.16 -8.72
C GLN A 70 9.90 -4.58 -9.40
N LEU A 71 8.94 -5.43 -9.77
CA LEU A 71 7.66 -4.97 -10.37
C LEU A 71 6.85 -4.07 -9.44
N LEU A 72 6.91 -4.30 -8.12
CA LEU A 72 6.24 -3.46 -7.14
C LEU A 72 7.00 -2.14 -6.91
N GLU A 73 8.33 -2.16 -6.98
CA GLU A 73 9.17 -0.97 -6.79
C GLU A 73 9.15 -0.04 -8.00
N MET A 74 9.09 -0.58 -9.21
CA MET A 74 9.01 0.17 -10.47
C MET A 74 7.66 0.86 -10.71
N ARG A 75 6.70 0.71 -9.79
CA ARG A 75 5.42 1.43 -9.90
C ARG A 75 5.65 2.92 -9.82
N LEU A 76 5.08 3.68 -10.76
CA LEU A 76 5.19 5.15 -10.83
C LEU A 76 4.85 5.83 -9.49
N ASP A 77 3.82 5.35 -8.77
CA ASP A 77 3.47 5.88 -7.44
C ASP A 77 4.56 5.68 -6.37
N ASN A 78 5.32 4.59 -6.47
CA ASN A 78 6.41 4.28 -5.56
C ASN A 78 7.69 5.03 -5.94
N ILE A 79 7.94 5.23 -7.24
CA ILE A 79 9.04 6.05 -7.75
C ILE A 79 8.88 7.49 -7.27
N LEU A 80 7.70 8.11 -7.47
CA LEU A 80 7.44 9.48 -7.00
C LEU A 80 7.59 9.65 -5.48
N PHE A 81 7.20 8.63 -4.72
CA PHE A 81 7.39 8.62 -3.26
C PHE A 81 8.88 8.53 -2.89
N ARG A 82 9.66 7.67 -3.57
CA ARG A 82 11.11 7.54 -3.35
C ARG A 82 11.89 8.80 -3.78
N LEU A 83 11.44 9.49 -4.83
CA LEU A 83 12.00 10.76 -5.30
C LEU A 83 11.64 11.96 -4.41
N GLY A 84 10.81 11.78 -3.37
CA GLY A 84 10.40 12.86 -2.48
C GLY A 84 9.38 13.85 -3.07
N MET A 85 8.90 13.61 -4.30
CA MET A 85 7.88 14.44 -4.96
C MET A 85 6.50 14.35 -4.27
N ALA A 86 6.29 13.31 -3.45
CA ALA A 86 5.09 13.15 -2.64
C ALA A 86 5.43 12.62 -1.23
N SER A 87 4.81 13.21 -0.21
CA SER A 87 5.02 12.82 1.20
C SER A 87 4.44 11.46 1.58
N THR A 88 3.50 10.92 0.79
CA THR A 88 2.89 9.60 1.01
C THR A 88 2.53 8.93 -0.31
N ILE A 89 2.55 7.60 -0.37
CA ILE A 89 2.15 6.81 -1.55
C ILE A 89 0.71 7.13 -2.01
N PRO A 90 -0.32 7.27 -1.13
CA PRO A 90 -1.64 7.71 -1.57
C PRO A 90 -1.63 9.13 -2.16
N GLY A 91 -0.77 10.04 -1.69
CA GLY A 91 -0.58 11.36 -2.27
C GLY A 91 0.02 11.30 -3.68
N ALA A 92 1.07 10.49 -3.87
CA ALA A 92 1.65 10.22 -5.20
C ALA A 92 0.60 9.69 -6.18
N ARG A 93 -0.23 8.72 -5.74
CA ARG A 93 -1.34 8.21 -6.56
C ARG A 93 -2.43 9.23 -6.84
N GLN A 94 -2.60 10.23 -5.99
CA GLN A 94 -3.53 11.32 -6.22
C GLN A 94 -2.98 12.21 -7.34
N LEU A 95 -1.71 12.64 -7.23
CA LEU A 95 -1.04 13.41 -8.28
C LEU A 95 -1.13 12.73 -9.65
N LEU A 96 -0.80 11.44 -9.72
CA LEU A 96 -0.90 10.66 -10.97
C LEU A 96 -2.31 10.52 -11.55
N GLY A 97 -3.34 10.63 -10.71
CA GLY A 97 -4.72 10.56 -11.17
C GLY A 97 -5.34 11.91 -11.51
N HIS A 98 -4.68 13.01 -11.15
CA HIS A 98 -5.14 14.38 -11.38
C HIS A 98 -4.23 15.17 -12.34
N CYS A 99 -3.10 14.61 -12.74
CA CYS A 99 -2.25 15.13 -13.82
C CYS A 99 -2.90 14.70 -15.17
N PRO A 100 -3.45 15.65 -15.96
CA PRO A 100 -4.01 15.36 -17.28
C PRO A 100 -2.93 14.94 -18.30
#